data_AF-A0A7V8NTB6-F1
#
_entry.id   AF-A0A7V8NTB6-F1
#
_cell.length_a   1.000
_cell.length_b   1.000
_cell.length_c   1.000
_cell.angle_alpha   90.00
_cell.angle_beta   90.00
_cell.angle_gamma   90.00
#
_symmetry.space_group_name_H-M   'P 1'
#
loop_
_entity.id
_entity.type
_entity.pdbx_description
1 polymer ?
#
loop_
_entity_poly.entity_id
_entity_poly.type
_entity_poly.pdbx_seq_one_letter_code
_entity_poly.pdbx_strand_id
1 'polypeptide(L)'
;MKRAAVACLLLSGSVSAAPTEKCETLAHTSFGADVKIESTKIVAATGTLREYCDVRGVIWPEARFAVKLPTFWNGRFEMVGNGGWAGVISFQAMDLALHAGYASASTDTGHDAQKEPGASFAYPGPNNPNAARKVIDHGYLAVHETALLAKKLIREYYGRDPQYSYWVGCSTGGRQGLMEA
;
A
#
# COMPACT_ATOMS: atom_id res chain seq x y z
N MET A 1 10.30 58.85 11.72
CA MET A 1 10.70 57.74 10.80
C MET A 1 10.18 56.44 11.42
N LYS A 2 9.15 55.84 10.82
CA LYS A 2 8.45 54.67 11.38
C LYS A 2 9.24 53.40 11.06
N ARG A 3 9.58 52.61 12.09
CA ARG A 3 10.22 51.30 11.93
C ARG A 3 9.16 50.30 11.43
N ALA A 4 9.37 49.73 10.25
CA ALA A 4 8.57 48.63 9.74
C ALA A 4 9.01 47.33 10.43
N ALA A 5 8.07 46.65 11.09
CA ALA A 5 8.29 45.30 11.61
C ALA A 5 8.08 44.31 10.45
N VAL A 6 9.13 43.55 10.12
CA VAL A 6 9.05 42.41 9.22
C VAL A 6 8.49 41.24 10.01
N ALA A 7 7.25 40.85 9.73
CA ALA A 7 6.65 39.63 10.27
C ALA A 7 7.22 38.43 9.51
N CYS A 8 8.09 37.66 10.18
CA CYS A 8 8.56 36.38 9.69
C CYS A 8 7.42 35.35 9.81
N LEU A 9 6.73 35.04 8.71
CA LEU A 9 5.80 33.92 8.65
C LEU A 9 6.60 32.62 8.78
N LEU A 10 6.60 32.04 9.98
CA LEU A 10 7.01 30.67 10.19
C LEU A 10 6.01 29.75 9.47
N LEU A 11 6.44 29.17 8.34
CA LEU A 11 5.74 28.06 7.69
C LEU A 11 5.73 26.88 8.67
N SER A 12 4.61 26.72 9.38
CA SER A 12 4.35 25.60 10.27
C SER A 12 4.46 24.29 9.49
N GLY A 13 5.24 23.35 10.03
CA GLY A 13 5.51 22.04 9.44
C GLY A 13 4.27 21.24 9.08
N SER A 14 4.46 20.26 8.20
CA SER A 14 3.44 19.32 7.70
C SER A 14 2.44 18.92 8.78
N VAL A 15 1.23 19.45 8.70
CA VAL A 15 0.13 19.12 9.61
C VAL A 15 -0.20 17.65 9.38
N SER A 16 0.06 16.83 10.40
CA SER A 16 -0.37 15.44 10.40
C SER A 16 -1.89 15.40 10.30
N ALA A 17 -2.44 14.67 9.34
CA ALA A 17 -3.88 14.49 9.19
C ALA A 17 -4.36 13.29 10.02
N ALA A 18 -5.42 13.52 10.78
CA ALA A 18 -6.22 12.47 11.38
C ALA A 18 -7.19 11.88 10.34
N PRO A 19 -7.73 10.67 10.55
CA PRO A 19 -8.73 10.09 9.67
C PRO A 19 -10.04 10.89 9.74
N THR A 20 -10.72 11.00 8.60
CA THR A 20 -12.09 11.52 8.54
C THR A 20 -13.13 10.42 8.71
N GLU A 21 -12.73 9.17 8.46
CA GLU A 21 -13.57 7.98 8.55
C GLU A 21 -13.01 6.97 9.57
N LYS A 22 -13.86 6.05 10.04
CA LYS A 22 -13.41 4.94 10.89
C LYS A 22 -12.79 3.85 10.02
N CYS A 23 -11.87 3.07 10.57
CA CYS A 23 -11.21 2.00 9.79
C CYS A 23 -12.22 0.97 9.29
N GLU A 24 -13.21 0.66 10.12
CA GLU A 24 -14.23 -0.36 9.85
C GLU A 24 -15.18 0.03 8.72
N THR A 25 -15.34 1.32 8.39
CA THR A 25 -16.23 1.74 7.29
C THR A 25 -15.66 1.32 5.94
N LEU A 26 -14.34 1.22 5.81
CA LEU A 26 -13.65 0.77 4.58
C LEU A 26 -14.05 -0.66 4.18
N ALA A 27 -14.53 -1.50 5.11
CA ALA A 27 -15.03 -2.84 4.79
C ALA A 27 -16.35 -2.82 4.01
N HIS A 28 -17.08 -1.70 4.06
CA HIS A 28 -18.38 -1.53 3.43
C HIS A 28 -18.34 -0.64 2.18
N THR A 29 -17.21 0.00 1.91
CA THR A 29 -16.99 0.81 0.70
C THR A 29 -16.59 -0.10 -0.47
N SER A 30 -17.17 0.15 -1.66
CA SER A 30 -16.77 -0.52 -2.89
C SER A 30 -15.63 0.23 -3.57
N PHE A 31 -14.55 -0.48 -3.95
CA PHE A 31 -13.40 0.09 -4.65
C PHE A 31 -13.25 -0.38 -6.11
N GLY A 32 -14.30 -1.02 -6.63
CA GLY A 32 -14.34 -1.67 -7.94
C GLY A 32 -14.84 -3.11 -7.84
N ALA A 33 -15.35 -3.66 -8.95
CA ALA A 33 -15.87 -5.03 -8.98
C ALA A 33 -14.80 -6.09 -8.71
N ASP A 34 -13.54 -5.78 -9.05
CA ASP A 34 -12.40 -6.70 -8.91
C ASP A 34 -11.76 -6.67 -7.52
N VAL A 35 -12.17 -5.74 -6.64
CA VAL A 35 -11.58 -5.57 -5.31
C VAL A 35 -12.48 -6.17 -4.25
N LYS A 36 -11.93 -7.09 -3.47
CA LYS A 36 -12.57 -7.64 -2.27
C LYS A 36 -11.75 -7.25 -1.04
N ILE A 37 -12.33 -6.43 -0.17
CA ILE A 37 -11.79 -6.20 1.17
C ILE A 37 -12.07 -7.45 2.03
N GLU A 38 -11.03 -8.06 2.58
CA GLU A 38 -11.14 -9.22 3.46
C GLU A 38 -11.13 -8.81 4.93
N SER A 39 -10.39 -7.76 5.30
CA SER A 39 -10.34 -7.28 6.68
C SER A 39 -9.96 -5.81 6.76
N THR A 40 -10.56 -5.11 7.72
CA THR A 40 -10.17 -3.77 8.17
C THR A 40 -10.07 -3.79 9.69
N LYS A 41 -8.94 -3.38 10.26
CA LYS A 41 -8.75 -3.42 11.70
C LYS A 41 -7.86 -2.27 12.19
N ILE A 42 -8.31 -1.55 13.22
CA ILE A 42 -7.41 -0.70 14.00
C ILE A 42 -6.42 -1.57 14.78
N VAL A 43 -5.13 -1.32 14.54
CA VAL A 43 -4.01 -1.91 15.27
C VAL A 43 -3.42 -0.82 16.17
N ALA A 44 -3.48 -1.06 17.49
CA ALA A 44 -2.93 -0.16 18.48
C ALA A 44 -1.41 0.04 18.29
N ALA A 45 -0.91 1.20 18.72
CA ALA A 45 0.52 1.47 18.70
C ALA A 45 1.29 0.42 19.54
N THR A 46 2.39 -0.09 18.99
CA THR A 46 3.23 -1.10 19.65
C THR A 46 4.70 -0.82 19.39
N GLY A 47 5.49 -0.74 20.46
CA GLY A 47 6.92 -0.42 20.37
C GLY A 47 7.15 0.88 19.60
N THR A 48 7.79 0.78 18.44
CA THR A 48 8.07 1.92 17.54
C THR A 48 6.98 2.17 16.50
N LEU A 49 6.02 1.26 16.33
CA LEU A 49 4.93 1.42 15.36
C LEU A 49 3.81 2.27 15.94
N ARG A 50 3.38 3.24 15.13
CA ARG A 50 2.22 4.10 15.41
C ARG A 50 0.94 3.27 15.28
N GLU A 51 -0.15 3.75 15.87
CA GLU A 51 -1.48 3.18 15.60
C GLU A 51 -1.87 3.36 14.12
N TYR A 52 -2.51 2.36 13.54
CA TYR A 52 -2.92 2.39 12.13
C TYR A 52 -4.15 1.53 11.86
N CYS A 53 -4.87 1.85 10.79
CA CYS A 53 -5.84 0.97 10.17
C CYS A 53 -5.12 0.00 9.21
N ASP A 54 -5.23 -1.29 9.48
CA ASP A 54 -4.75 -2.38 8.63
C ASP A 54 -5.88 -2.83 7.69
N VAL A 55 -5.70 -2.63 6.39
CA VAL A 55 -6.65 -3.03 5.34
C VAL A 55 -6.01 -4.13 4.52
N ARG A 56 -6.70 -5.27 4.40
CA ARG A 56 -6.25 -6.41 3.59
C ARG A 56 -7.35 -6.88 2.67
N GLY A 57 -6.94 -7.43 1.54
CA GLY A 57 -7.89 -7.97 0.59
C GLY A 57 -7.22 -8.64 -0.60
N VAL A 58 -8.03 -8.82 -1.62
CA VAL A 58 -7.66 -9.44 -2.90
C VAL A 58 -8.14 -8.54 -4.03
N ILE A 59 -7.29 -8.36 -5.04
CA ILE A 59 -7.66 -7.88 -6.37
C ILE A 59 -7.75 -9.09 -7.28
N TRP A 60 -8.83 -9.19 -8.06
CA TRP A 60 -9.14 -10.36 -8.87
C TRP A 60 -7.98 -10.73 -9.80
N PRO A 61 -7.66 -12.04 -9.96
CA PRO A 61 -8.36 -13.17 -9.35
C PRO A 61 -7.90 -13.48 -7.92
N GLU A 62 -6.62 -13.24 -7.62
CA GLU A 62 -6.02 -13.70 -6.35
C GLU A 62 -4.85 -12.85 -5.85
N ALA A 63 -4.59 -11.67 -6.43
CA ALA A 63 -3.53 -10.77 -5.98
C ALA A 63 -3.86 -10.17 -4.61
N ARG A 64 -3.19 -10.66 -3.56
CA ARG A 64 -3.41 -10.15 -2.21
C ARG A 64 -2.69 -8.82 -2.05
N PHE A 65 -3.32 -7.93 -1.30
CA PHE A 65 -2.71 -6.66 -0.92
C PHE A 65 -2.85 -6.42 0.58
N ALA A 66 -1.99 -5.55 1.08
CA ALA A 66 -2.14 -4.91 2.38
C ALA A 66 -1.88 -3.42 2.23
N VAL A 67 -2.67 -2.61 2.95
CA VAL A 67 -2.49 -1.17 3.10
C VAL A 67 -2.54 -0.83 4.59
N LYS A 68 -1.54 -0.10 5.08
CA LYS A 68 -1.47 0.42 6.45
C LYS A 68 -1.68 1.93 6.41
N LEU A 69 -2.71 2.40 7.10
CA LEU A 69 -3.11 3.81 7.15
C LEU A 69 -2.90 4.33 8.58
N PRO A 70 -1.80 5.04 8.90
CA PRO A 70 -1.56 5.54 10.26
C PRO A 70 -2.64 6.51 10.73
N THR A 71 -3.06 6.43 11.99
CA THR A 71 -4.03 7.40 12.55
C THR A 71 -3.48 8.84 12.44
N PHE A 72 -2.17 9.02 12.61
CA PHE A 72 -1.50 10.29 12.38
C PHE A 72 -0.65 10.22 11.12
N TRP A 73 -1.22 10.67 10.01
CA TRP A 73 -0.61 10.55 8.69
C TRP A 73 0.13 11.82 8.27
N ASN A 74 1.32 11.69 7.70
CA ASN A 74 2.15 12.81 7.25
C ASN A 74 1.78 13.34 5.85
N GLY A 75 0.74 12.80 5.21
CA GLY A 75 0.30 13.17 3.87
C GLY A 75 1.03 12.46 2.72
N ARG A 76 1.88 11.48 3.01
CA ARG A 76 2.69 10.76 2.00
C ARG A 76 2.33 9.28 1.92
N PHE A 77 2.41 8.74 0.72
CA PHE A 77 2.20 7.32 0.43
C PHE A 77 3.52 6.67 0.01
N GLU A 78 3.82 5.49 0.52
CA GLU A 78 4.95 4.66 0.06
C GLU A 78 4.48 3.24 -0.24
N MET A 79 4.69 2.78 -1.48
CA MET A 79 4.54 1.37 -1.80
C MET A 79 5.90 0.68 -1.80
N VAL A 80 5.98 -0.49 -1.18
CA VAL A 80 7.22 -1.27 -1.09
C VAL A 80 7.19 -2.44 -2.06
N GLY A 81 8.32 -2.65 -2.73
CA GLY A 81 8.52 -3.78 -3.64
C GLY A 81 8.78 -5.10 -2.93
N ASN A 82 8.86 -6.16 -3.72
CA ASN A 82 9.13 -7.52 -3.26
C ASN A 82 10.56 -7.98 -3.62
N GLY A 83 10.86 -9.25 -3.40
CA GLY A 83 12.09 -9.91 -3.81
C GLY A 83 11.83 -11.30 -4.41
N GLY A 84 12.80 -11.85 -5.13
CA GLY A 84 12.71 -13.16 -5.74
C GLY A 84 11.52 -13.29 -6.70
N TRP A 85 10.86 -14.44 -6.68
CA TRP A 85 9.67 -14.69 -7.50
C TRP A 85 8.36 -14.18 -6.90
N ALA A 86 8.43 -13.45 -5.78
CA ALA A 86 7.37 -12.77 -5.04
C ALA A 86 6.00 -13.46 -5.01
N GLY A 87 5.66 -14.11 -3.90
CA GLY A 87 4.30 -14.57 -3.58
C GLY A 87 3.99 -14.27 -2.11
N VAL A 88 4.44 -13.09 -1.66
CA VAL A 88 4.46 -12.65 -0.26
C VAL A 88 4.31 -11.14 -0.14
N ILE A 89 3.59 -10.68 0.88
CA ILE A 89 3.49 -9.26 1.24
C ILE A 89 4.66 -8.86 2.14
N SER A 90 5.35 -7.76 1.82
CA SER A 90 6.54 -7.27 2.53
C SER A 90 6.20 -6.45 3.80
N PHE A 91 5.55 -7.07 4.79
CA PHE A 91 5.05 -6.35 5.98
C PHE A 91 6.12 -5.58 6.76
N GLN A 92 7.33 -6.12 6.90
CA GLN A 92 8.42 -5.45 7.61
C GLN A 92 8.87 -4.17 6.89
N ALA A 93 8.91 -4.17 5.56
CA ALA A 93 9.23 -2.97 4.79
C ALA A 93 8.11 -1.92 4.90
N MET A 94 6.84 -2.37 4.89
CA MET A 94 5.70 -1.48 5.14
C MET A 94 5.74 -0.82 6.52
N ASP A 95 6.25 -1.54 7.53
CA ASP A 95 6.39 -1.05 8.91
C ASP A 95 7.44 0.07 9.03
N LEU A 96 8.51 0.02 8.23
CA LEU A 96 9.50 1.11 8.16
C LEU A 96 8.88 2.41 7.63
N ALA A 97 8.09 2.31 6.56
CA ALA A 97 7.33 3.43 6.01
C ALA A 97 6.33 4.00 7.04
N LEU A 98 5.60 3.10 7.69
CA LEU A 98 4.59 3.45 8.70
C LEU A 98 5.22 4.17 9.91
N HIS A 99 6.38 3.71 10.37
CA HIS A 99 7.14 4.35 11.44
C HIS A 99 7.45 5.81 11.10
N ALA A 100 7.82 6.09 9.85
CA ALA A 100 8.06 7.44 9.32
C ALA A 100 6.77 8.25 9.06
N GLY A 101 5.59 7.69 9.34
CA GLY A 101 4.28 8.34 9.24
C GLY A 101 3.62 8.26 7.87
N TYR A 102 4.13 7.43 6.96
CA TYR A 102 3.57 7.23 5.64
C TYR A 102 2.38 6.27 5.72
N ALA A 103 1.40 6.46 4.86
CA ALA A 103 0.53 5.36 4.48
C ALA A 103 1.34 4.40 3.62
N SER A 104 1.26 3.09 3.87
CA SER A 104 2.10 2.11 3.17
C SER A 104 1.31 0.97 2.54
N ALA A 105 1.80 0.45 1.41
CA ALA A 105 1.17 -0.66 0.69
C ALA A 105 2.18 -1.70 0.21
N SER A 106 1.72 -2.94 0.05
CA SER A 106 2.45 -4.03 -0.61
C SER A 106 1.47 -5.07 -1.14
N THR A 107 1.87 -5.81 -2.18
CA THR A 107 1.12 -6.94 -2.76
C THR A 107 1.97 -8.21 -2.73
N ASP A 108 1.34 -9.38 -2.74
CA ASP A 108 2.03 -10.65 -3.00
C ASP A 108 2.35 -10.88 -4.47
N THR A 109 1.88 -10.02 -5.37
CA THR A 109 2.07 -10.09 -6.83
C THR A 109 1.27 -11.20 -7.54
N GLY A 110 0.12 -11.60 -6.98
CA GLY A 110 -0.84 -12.43 -7.70
C GLY A 110 -0.78 -13.91 -7.38
N HIS A 111 0.03 -14.34 -6.42
CA HIS A 111 0.20 -15.76 -6.09
C HIS A 111 0.80 -15.98 -4.70
N ASP A 112 0.75 -17.23 -4.22
CA ASP A 112 1.23 -17.61 -2.88
C ASP A 112 2.52 -18.43 -3.00
N ALA A 113 3.63 -17.90 -2.49
CA ALA A 113 4.95 -18.53 -2.63
C ALA A 113 5.06 -19.91 -1.94
N GLN A 114 4.20 -20.21 -0.94
CA GLN A 114 4.17 -21.53 -0.31
C GLN A 114 3.47 -22.56 -1.19
N LYS A 115 2.43 -22.14 -1.92
CA LYS A 115 1.71 -23.00 -2.86
C LYS A 115 2.45 -23.14 -4.19
N GLU A 116 3.17 -22.09 -4.58
CA GLU A 116 3.75 -21.93 -5.91
C GLU A 116 5.25 -21.58 -5.82
N PRO A 117 6.09 -22.46 -5.23
CA PRO A 117 7.51 -22.21 -5.07
C PRO A 117 8.23 -22.15 -6.42
N GLY A 118 9.35 -21.43 -6.48
CA GLY A 118 10.28 -21.45 -7.61
C GLY A 118 9.67 -20.98 -8.93
N ALA A 119 8.78 -19.98 -8.89
CA ALA A 119 8.03 -19.46 -10.03
C ALA A 119 7.00 -20.44 -10.63
N SER A 120 6.57 -21.47 -9.88
CA SER A 120 5.58 -22.43 -10.40
C SER A 120 4.20 -21.84 -10.69
N PHE A 121 3.92 -20.64 -10.18
CA PHE A 121 2.74 -19.84 -10.54
C PHE A 121 2.63 -19.58 -12.05
N ALA A 122 3.74 -19.62 -12.78
CA ALA A 122 3.78 -19.38 -14.22
C ALA A 122 3.38 -20.61 -15.05
N TYR A 123 3.29 -21.81 -14.45
CA TYR A 123 2.94 -23.03 -15.17
C TYR A 123 1.42 -23.24 -15.17
N PRO A 124 0.76 -23.23 -16.35
CA PRO A 124 -0.66 -23.50 -16.44
C PRO A 124 -0.98 -24.96 -16.14
N GLY A 125 -2.11 -25.20 -15.49
CA GLY A 125 -2.62 -26.54 -15.24
C GLY A 125 -3.98 -26.53 -14.55
N PRO A 126 -4.62 -27.69 -14.34
CA PRO A 126 -5.93 -27.77 -13.69
C PRO A 126 -5.98 -27.13 -12.30
N ASN A 127 -4.86 -27.18 -11.57
CA ASN A 127 -4.69 -26.61 -10.23
C ASN A 127 -4.15 -25.16 -10.26
N ASN A 128 -3.83 -24.64 -11.45
CA ASN A 128 -3.38 -23.26 -11.65
C ASN A 128 -4.03 -22.67 -12.92
N PRO A 129 -5.37 -22.51 -12.92
CA PRO A 129 -6.10 -22.03 -14.10
C PRO A 129 -5.77 -20.56 -14.42
N ASN A 130 -5.28 -19.80 -13.44
CA ASN A 130 -4.97 -18.38 -13.57
C ASN A 130 -3.50 -18.10 -13.91
N ALA A 131 -2.67 -19.11 -14.23
CA ALA A 131 -1.23 -18.96 -14.43
C ALA A 131 -0.84 -17.78 -15.34
N ALA A 132 -1.55 -17.61 -16.46
CA ALA A 132 -1.31 -16.50 -17.39
C ALA A 132 -1.54 -15.13 -16.73
N ARG A 133 -2.59 -15.00 -15.92
CA ARG A 133 -2.89 -13.79 -15.15
C ARG A 133 -1.84 -13.57 -14.05
N LYS A 134 -1.38 -14.61 -13.36
CA LYS A 134 -0.31 -14.53 -12.35
C LYS A 134 1.01 -14.03 -12.92
N VAL A 135 1.36 -14.41 -14.15
CA VAL A 135 2.53 -13.87 -14.85
C VAL A 135 2.40 -12.38 -15.11
N ILE A 136 1.19 -11.92 -15.47
CA ILE A 136 0.91 -10.49 -15.69
C ILE A 136 0.93 -9.71 -14.36
N ASP A 137 0.32 -10.27 -13.31
CA ASP A 137 0.29 -9.69 -11.96
C ASP A 137 1.69 -9.55 -11.39
N HIS A 138 2.51 -10.61 -11.47
CA HIS A 138 3.91 -10.56 -11.09
C HIS A 138 4.72 -9.58 -11.95
N GLY A 139 4.41 -9.53 -13.25
CA GLY A 139 5.06 -8.66 -14.22
C GLY A 139 4.88 -7.18 -13.89
N TYR A 140 3.64 -6.72 -13.74
CA TYR A 140 3.36 -5.30 -13.48
C TYR A 140 2.00 -5.06 -12.81
N LEU A 141 0.98 -5.87 -13.13
CA LEU A 141 -0.40 -5.46 -12.91
C LEU A 141 -0.79 -5.39 -11.44
N ALA A 142 -0.38 -6.36 -10.62
CA ALA A 142 -0.74 -6.36 -9.19
C ALA A 142 -0.09 -5.19 -8.45
N VAL A 143 1.12 -4.79 -8.84
CA VAL A 143 1.79 -3.61 -8.28
C VAL A 143 1.01 -2.36 -8.63
N HIS A 144 0.72 -2.16 -9.92
CA HIS A 144 -0.02 -1.02 -10.43
C HIS A 144 -1.40 -0.89 -9.78
N GLU A 145 -2.20 -1.96 -9.80
CA GLU A 145 -3.56 -1.97 -9.27
C GLU A 145 -3.59 -1.73 -7.75
N THR A 146 -2.62 -2.30 -7.02
CA THR A 146 -2.49 -2.07 -5.58
C THR A 146 -2.12 -0.60 -5.28
N ALA A 147 -1.26 0.02 -6.08
CA ALA A 147 -0.93 1.45 -5.91
C ALA A 147 -2.15 2.36 -6.15
N LEU A 148 -2.95 2.06 -7.18
CA LEU A 148 -4.19 2.80 -7.45
C LEU A 148 -5.23 2.58 -6.33
N LEU A 149 -5.39 1.34 -5.87
CA LEU A 149 -6.31 1.01 -4.78
C LEU A 149 -5.89 1.69 -3.47
N ALA A 150 -4.60 1.67 -3.12
CA ALA A 150 -4.09 2.33 -1.93
C ALA A 150 -4.39 3.84 -1.95
N LYS A 151 -4.22 4.51 -3.09
CA LYS A 151 -4.59 5.93 -3.24
C LYS A 151 -6.08 6.18 -3.02
N LYS A 152 -6.95 5.30 -3.53
CA LYS A 152 -8.41 5.37 -3.28
C LYS A 152 -8.73 5.18 -1.79
N LEU A 153 -8.12 4.19 -1.14
CA LEU A 153 -8.28 3.93 0.30
C LEU A 153 -7.80 5.12 1.14
N ILE A 154 -6.67 5.72 0.79
CA ILE A 154 -6.15 6.93 1.45
C ILE A 154 -7.13 8.09 1.31
N ARG A 155 -7.64 8.34 0.11
CA ARG A 155 -8.65 9.39 -0.13
C ARG A 155 -9.91 9.16 0.70
N GLU A 156 -10.41 7.93 0.73
CA GLU A 156 -11.60 7.57 1.50
C GLU A 156 -11.37 7.79 3.01
N TYR A 157 -10.23 7.33 3.52
CA TYR A 157 -9.95 7.33 4.95
C TYR A 157 -9.58 8.71 5.52
N TYR A 158 -8.84 9.53 4.76
CA TYR A 158 -8.37 10.85 5.20
C TYR A 158 -9.09 12.02 4.53
N GLY A 159 -10.02 11.76 3.62
CA GLY A 159 -10.76 12.78 2.87
C GLY A 159 -9.92 13.52 1.80
N ARG A 160 -8.70 13.08 1.53
CA ARG A 160 -7.78 13.72 0.56
C ARG A 160 -6.73 12.76 -0.01
N ASP A 161 -6.22 13.07 -1.20
CA ASP A 161 -5.14 12.31 -1.84
C ASP A 161 -3.79 12.47 -1.12
N PRO A 162 -2.84 11.53 -1.30
CA PRO A 162 -1.45 11.73 -0.90
C PRO A 162 -0.83 12.91 -1.65
N GLN A 163 -0.11 13.77 -0.93
CA GLN A 163 0.64 14.89 -1.51
C GLN A 163 1.81 14.40 -2.36
N TYR A 164 2.45 13.31 -1.91
CA TYR A 164 3.55 12.66 -2.60
C TYR A 164 3.39 11.15 -2.48
N SER A 165 3.78 10.43 -3.54
CA SER A 165 3.82 8.98 -3.58
C SER A 165 5.25 8.53 -3.86
N TYR A 166 5.72 7.52 -3.13
CA TYR A 166 7.08 7.00 -3.20
C TYR A 166 7.06 5.50 -3.47
N TRP A 167 8.16 5.01 -4.04
CA TRP A 167 8.43 3.59 -4.24
C TRP A 167 9.77 3.24 -3.60
N VAL A 168 9.82 2.15 -2.85
CA VAL A 168 11.06 1.60 -2.29
C VAL A 168 11.13 0.11 -2.58
N GLY A 169 12.13 -0.31 -3.36
CA GLY A 169 12.31 -1.72 -3.72
C GLY A 169 13.73 -2.02 -4.20
N CYS A 170 14.14 -3.27 -4.03
CA CYS A 170 15.45 -3.78 -4.46
C CYS A 170 15.27 -5.13 -5.17
N SER A 171 16.16 -5.49 -6.11
CA SER A 171 16.05 -6.70 -6.94
C SER A 171 14.73 -6.74 -7.73
N THR A 172 13.85 -7.73 -7.51
CA THR A 172 12.49 -7.74 -8.06
C THR A 172 11.73 -6.44 -7.77
N GLY A 173 11.91 -5.87 -6.57
CA GLY A 173 11.37 -4.56 -6.22
C GLY A 173 12.00 -3.40 -7.00
N GLY A 174 13.26 -3.53 -7.41
CA GLY A 174 13.90 -2.57 -8.31
C GLY A 174 13.32 -2.68 -9.73
N ARG A 175 13.13 -3.91 -10.23
CA ARG A 175 12.45 -4.17 -11.50
C ARG A 175 11.03 -3.60 -11.49
N GLN A 176 10.25 -3.87 -10.46
CA GLN A 176 8.90 -3.34 -10.26
C GLN A 176 8.90 -1.80 -10.27
N GLY A 177 9.85 -1.16 -9.58
CA GLY A 177 9.99 0.29 -9.59
C GLY A 177 10.26 0.88 -10.98
N LEU A 178 11.11 0.22 -11.78
CA LEU A 178 11.36 0.63 -13.16
C LEU A 178 10.14 0.42 -14.09
N MET A 179 9.28 -0.56 -13.79
CA MET A 179 8.05 -0.78 -14.57
C MET A 179 6.99 0.30 -14.34
N GLU A 180 6.98 0.94 -13.17
CA GLU A 180 6.00 1.98 -12.79
C GLU A 180 6.49 3.42 -13.06
N ALA A 181 7.70 3.59 -13.60
CA ALA A 181 8.36 4.88 -13.79
C ALA A 181 7.93 5.63 -15.06
#